data_AF-A0A2A7P143-F1
#
_entry.id   AF-A0A2A7P143-F1
#
_cell.length_a   1.000
_cell.length_b   1.000
_cell.length_c   1.000
_cell.angle_alpha   90.00
_cell.angle_beta   90.00
_cell.angle_gamma   90.00
#
_symmetry.space_group_name_H-M   'P 1'
#
loop_
_entity.id
_entity.type
_entity.pdbx_description
1 polymer ?
#
loop_
_entity_poly.entity_id
_entity_poly.type
_entity_poly.pdbx_seq_one_letter_code
_entity_poly.pdbx_strand_id
1 'polypeptide(L)'
;MHAHHLVHWENGGATELSNLVLLCPFHHRAHHRGDITLTGPADRLVVTDKDGQPLTGAALARPPTTPPPDVAPCKGPLGERAQWWWYTPYEPQPLPGGQSARPR
;
A
#
# COMPACT_ATOMS: atom_id res chain seq x y z
N MET A 1 3.13 8.88 -4.03
CA MET A 1 1.71 9.27 -4.13
C MET A 1 1.62 10.36 -5.17
N HIS A 2 0.62 10.37 -6.06
CA HIS A 2 0.52 11.34 -7.15
C HIS A 2 -0.84 12.05 -7.11
N ALA A 3 -0.83 13.36 -7.35
CA ALA A 3 -2.06 14.13 -7.56
C ALA A 3 -2.61 13.84 -8.96
N HIS A 4 -3.90 13.56 -9.03
CA HIS A 4 -4.62 13.27 -10.25
C HIS A 4 -5.80 14.25 -10.39
N HIS A 5 -5.98 14.82 -11.58
CA HIS A 5 -7.08 15.73 -11.86
C HIS A 5 -8.35 14.92 -12.17
N LEU A 6 -9.48 15.20 -11.50
CA LEU A 6 -10.76 14.53 -11.74
C LEU A 6 -11.36 14.96 -13.09
N VAL A 7 -11.41 16.26 -13.35
CA VAL A 7 -11.55 16.82 -14.69
C VAL A 7 -10.15 17.07 -15.22
N HIS A 8 -9.78 16.39 -16.30
CA HIS A 8 -8.46 16.54 -16.91
C HIS A 8 -8.14 18.00 -17.23
N TRP A 9 -6.89 18.41 -17.03
CA TRP A 9 -6.44 19.79 -17.28
C TRP A 9 -6.74 20.24 -18.73
N GLU A 10 -6.52 19.36 -19.72
CA GLU A 10 -6.81 19.66 -21.14
C GLU A 10 -8.31 19.86 -21.42
N ASN A 11 -9.18 19.34 -20.54
CA ASN A 11 -10.63 19.52 -20.62
C ASN A 11 -11.10 20.75 -19.83
N GLY A 12 -10.18 21.63 -19.42
CA GLY A 12 -10.47 22.83 -18.63
C GLY A 12 -10.54 22.60 -17.12
N GLY A 13 -10.03 21.47 -16.63
CA GLY A 13 -9.98 21.18 -15.19
C GLY A 13 -9.03 22.11 -14.44
N ALA A 14 -9.53 22.78 -13.41
CA ALA A 14 -8.74 23.68 -12.56
C ALA A 14 -7.73 22.91 -11.68
N THR A 15 -6.57 23.52 -11.41
CA THR A 15 -5.61 23.01 -10.41
C THR A 15 -6.02 23.49 -9.02
N GLU A 16 -7.15 22.98 -8.54
CA GLU A 16 -7.77 23.31 -7.25
C GLU A 16 -7.97 22.03 -6.44
N LEU A 17 -7.96 22.13 -5.10
CA LEU A 17 -8.09 20.95 -4.23
C LEU A 17 -9.38 20.16 -4.48
N SER A 18 -10.46 20.83 -4.88
CA SER A 18 -11.73 20.18 -5.22
C SER A 18 -11.67 19.30 -6.46
N ASN A 19 -10.68 19.51 -7.34
CA ASN A 19 -10.46 18.78 -8.59
C ASN A 19 -9.24 17.83 -8.51
N LEU A 20 -8.56 17.74 -7.36
CA LEU A 20 -7.36 16.93 -7.19
C LEU A 20 -7.59 15.80 -6.19
N VAL A 21 -7.19 14.59 -6.57
CA VAL A 21 -7.18 13.42 -5.68
C VAL A 21 -5.80 12.79 -5.61
N LEU A 22 -5.42 12.29 -4.44
CA LEU A 22 -4.14 11.62 -4.24
C LEU A 22 -4.30 10.10 -4.45
N LEU A 23 -3.55 9.55 -5.40
CA LEU A 23 -3.53 8.12 -5.68
C LEU A 23 -2.15 7.52 -5.39
N CYS A 24 -2.13 6.29 -4.87
CA CYS A 24 -0.90 5.51 -4.80
C CYS A 24 -0.49 5.05 -6.22
N PRO A 25 0.78 4.65 -6.45
CA PRO A 25 1.24 4.24 -7.78
C PRO A 25 0.44 3.11 -8.43
N PHE A 26 -0.16 2.23 -7.62
CA PHE A 26 -1.03 1.17 -8.11
C PHE A 26 -2.38 1.73 -8.60
N HIS A 27 -3.11 2.43 -7.74
CA HIS A 27 -4.43 2.99 -8.10
C HIS A 27 -4.34 4.07 -9.18
N HIS A 28 -3.23 4.81 -9.25
CA HIS A 28 -3.00 5.75 -10.36
C HIS A 28 -2.97 5.02 -11.72
N ARG A 29 -2.27 3.88 -11.81
CA ARG A 29 -2.25 3.07 -13.02
C ARG A 29 -3.59 2.40 -13.30
N ALA A 30 -4.27 1.91 -12.27
CA ALA A 30 -5.59 1.30 -12.39
C ALA A 30 -6.60 2.29 -12.99
N HIS A 31 -6.57 3.55 -12.54
CA HIS A 31 -7.43 4.59 -13.09
C HIS A 31 -7.15 4.86 -14.57
N HIS A 32 -5.88 5.03 -14.94
CA HIS A 32 -5.48 5.22 -16.35
C HIS A 32 -5.81 4.02 -17.26
N ARG A 33 -5.98 2.83 -16.69
CA ARG A 33 -6.39 1.61 -17.41
C ARG A 33 -7.91 1.43 -17.49
N GLY A 34 -8.69 2.24 -16.78
CA GLY A 34 -10.14 2.06 -16.65
C GLY A 34 -10.54 0.89 -15.72
N ASP A 35 -9.60 0.36 -14.92
CA ASP A 35 -9.93 -0.67 -13.92
C ASP A 35 -10.73 -0.07 -12.75
N ILE A 36 -10.56 1.23 -12.50
CA ILE A 36 -11.35 2.02 -11.56
C ILE A 36 -11.74 3.36 -12.18
N THR A 37 -12.93 3.86 -11.82
CA THR A 37 -13.42 5.17 -12.23
C THR A 37 -13.61 6.07 -11.03
N LEU A 38 -13.24 7.35 -11.16
CA LEU A 38 -13.29 8.37 -10.13
C LEU A 38 -14.29 9.44 -10.56
N THR A 39 -15.34 9.67 -9.77
CA THR A 39 -16.40 10.64 -10.10
C THR A 39 -16.80 11.47 -8.89
N GLY A 40 -17.44 12.61 -9.15
CA GLY A 40 -17.80 13.58 -8.13
C GLY A 40 -16.64 14.49 -7.73
N PRO A 41 -16.88 15.46 -6.84
CA PRO A 41 -15.82 16.32 -6.31
C PRO A 41 -14.91 15.56 -5.34
N ALA A 42 -13.68 16.05 -5.12
CA ALA A 42 -12.69 15.37 -4.27
C ALA A 42 -13.17 15.10 -2.83
N ASP A 43 -14.04 15.94 -2.28
CA ASP A 43 -14.62 15.82 -0.93
C ASP A 43 -15.80 14.81 -0.84
N ARG A 44 -16.34 14.39 -1.99
CA ARG A 44 -17.42 13.39 -2.10
C ARG A 44 -17.11 12.39 -3.22
N LEU A 45 -15.85 11.97 -3.28
CA LEU A 45 -15.35 11.09 -4.33
C LEU A 45 -16.08 9.75 -4.32
N VAL A 46 -16.62 9.37 -5.47
CA VAL A 46 -17.16 8.03 -5.72
C VAL A 46 -16.15 7.27 -6.56
N VAL A 47 -15.74 6.11 -6.05
CA VAL A 47 -14.84 5.18 -6.75
C VAL A 47 -15.64 3.95 -7.15
N THR A 48 -15.61 3.57 -8.42
CA THR A 48 -16.20 2.31 -8.89
C THR A 48 -15.15 1.43 -9.55
N ASP A 49 -15.37 0.12 -9.58
CA ASP A 49 -14.61 -0.79 -10.44
C ASP A 49 -15.03 -0.67 -11.92
N LYS A 50 -14.44 -1.52 -12.77
CA LYS A 50 -14.73 -1.56 -14.21
C LYS A 50 -16.19 -1.93 -14.55
N ASP A 51 -16.87 -2.61 -13.63
CA ASP A 51 -18.26 -3.06 -13.79
C ASP A 51 -19.25 -2.03 -13.21
N GLY A 52 -18.73 -0.88 -12.74
CA GLY A 52 -19.52 0.20 -12.15
C GLY A 52 -19.93 -0.07 -10.70
N GLN A 53 -19.40 -1.11 -10.05
CA GLN A 53 -19.71 -1.38 -8.65
C GLN A 53 -18.93 -0.44 -7.72
N PRO A 54 -19.59 0.20 -6.74
CA PRO A 54 -18.91 1.07 -5.79
C PRO A 54 -17.85 0.32 -4.99
N LEU A 55 -16.61 0.83 -5.03
CA LEU A 55 -15.53 0.38 -4.17
C LEU A 55 -15.62 1.13 -2.84
N THR A 56 -15.72 0.39 -1.75
CA THR A 56 -15.74 0.95 -0.40
C THR A 56 -14.38 0.77 0.27
N GLY A 57 -14.05 1.62 1.23
CA GLY A 57 -12.87 1.43 2.09
C GLY A 57 -13.03 0.30 3.11
N ALA A 58 -14.13 -0.47 3.05
CA ALA A 58 -14.36 -1.58 3.94
C ALA A 58 -13.37 -2.71 3.64
N ALA A 59 -12.93 -3.40 4.69
CA ALA A 59 -12.12 -4.59 4.52
C ALA A 59 -12.88 -5.63 3.69
N LEU A 60 -12.22 -6.18 2.68
CA LEU A 60 -12.72 -7.38 1.98
C LEU A 60 -12.68 -8.62 2.88
N ALA A 61 -11.90 -8.56 3.96
CA ALA A 61 -11.85 -9.60 4.97
C ALA A 61 -13.23 -9.76 5.60
N ARG A 62 -13.81 -10.94 5.41
CA ARG A 62 -15.05 -11.33 6.10
C ARG A 62 -14.68 -11.88 7.47
N PRO A 63 -15.33 -11.44 8.55
CA PRO A 63 -15.18 -12.10 9.84
C PRO A 63 -15.47 -13.60 9.68
N PRO A 64 -14.68 -14.49 10.28
CA PRO A 64 -14.96 -15.93 10.26
C PRO A 64 -16.33 -16.17 10.90
N THR A 65 -17.21 -16.89 10.20
CA THR A 65 -18.56 -17.25 10.69
C THR A 65 -18.58 -18.57 11.45
N THR A 66 -17.47 -19.31 11.41
CA THR A 66 -17.28 -20.57 12.14
C THR A 66 -16.42 -20.34 13.37
N PRO A 67 -16.59 -21.15 14.43
CA PRO A 67 -15.67 -21.12 15.56
C PRO A 67 -14.23 -21.31 15.08
N PRO A 68 -13.25 -20.67 15.73
CA PRO A 68 -11.84 -20.91 15.44
C PRO A 68 -11.55 -22.41 15.57
N PRO A 69 -10.68 -22.96 14.72
CA PRO A 69 -10.39 -24.38 14.76
C PRO A 69 -9.77 -24.74 16.12
N ASP A 70 -10.13 -25.91 16.65
CA ASP A 70 -9.60 -26.43 17.92
C ASP A 70 -8.15 -26.92 17.71
N VAL A 71 -7.25 -25.95 17.58
CA VAL A 71 -5.82 -26.17 17.42
C VAL A 71 -5.08 -25.50 18.56
N ALA A 72 -4.07 -26.17 19.09
CA ALA A 72 -3.19 -25.56 20.09
C ALA A 72 -2.61 -24.24 19.54
N PRO A 73 -2.48 -23.19 20.37
CA PRO A 73 -1.88 -21.93 19.93
C PRO A 73 -0.52 -22.17 19.29
N CYS A 74 -0.25 -21.51 18.16
CA CYS A 74 1.08 -21.50 17.58
C CYS A 74 2.05 -20.98 18.64
N LYS A 75 2.95 -21.85 19.14
CA LYS A 75 3.93 -21.49 20.19
C LYS A 75 4.89 -20.37 19.77
N GLY A 76 4.94 -20.07 18.47
CA GLY A 76 5.94 -19.20 17.88
C GLY A 76 7.32 -19.88 17.85
N PRO A 77 8.29 -19.30 17.15
CA PRO A 77 9.68 -19.75 17.28
C PRO A 77 10.15 -19.55 18.72
N LEU A 78 10.96 -20.49 19.24
CA LEU A 78 11.51 -20.43 20.60
C LEU A 78 12.58 -19.34 20.80
N GLY A 79 12.75 -18.43 19.82
CA GLY A 79 13.88 -17.52 19.76
C GLY A 79 15.19 -18.20 19.34
N GLU A 80 15.11 -19.40 18.75
CA GLU A 80 16.28 -20.07 18.17
C GLU A 80 16.91 -19.26 17.03
N ARG A 81 18.22 -19.47 16.80
CA ARG A 81 18.94 -18.75 15.75
C ARG A 81 18.31 -19.07 14.39
N ALA A 82 18.00 -18.02 13.63
CA ALA A 82 17.58 -18.15 12.25
C ALA A 82 18.62 -18.96 11.45
N GLN A 83 18.15 -20.01 10.78
CA GLN A 83 18.93 -20.81 9.83
C GLN A 83 18.94 -20.06 8.50
N TRP A 84 19.99 -19.28 8.27
CA TRP A 84 20.12 -18.37 7.12
C TRP A 84 20.48 -19.05 5.79
N TRP A 85 20.27 -20.37 5.66
CA TRP A 85 20.66 -21.17 4.47
C TRP A 85 20.24 -20.52 3.14
N TRP A 86 19.07 -19.87 3.11
CA TRP A 86 18.47 -19.30 1.88
C TRP A 86 18.45 -17.76 1.90
N TYR A 87 19.09 -17.12 2.88
CA TYR A 87 19.07 -15.66 3.02
C TYR A 87 20.40 -15.13 3.54
N THR A 88 21.08 -14.34 2.72
CA THR A 88 22.24 -13.55 3.17
C THR A 88 21.74 -12.25 3.78
N PRO A 89 21.95 -11.99 5.09
CA PRO A 89 21.60 -10.71 5.69
C PRO A 89 22.36 -9.58 5.01
N TYR A 90 21.69 -8.45 4.77
CA TYR A 90 22.35 -7.25 4.30
C TYR A 90 23.32 -6.74 5.38
N GLU A 91 24.61 -6.71 5.07
CA GLU A 91 25.62 -5.99 5.87
C GLU A 91 25.84 -4.60 5.26
N PRO A 92 25.58 -3.51 6.00
CA PRO A 92 25.89 -2.17 5.51
C PRO A 92 27.41 -2.04 5.31
N GLN A 93 27.82 -1.49 4.17
CA GLN A 93 29.24 -1.20 3.94
C GLN A 93 29.74 -0.20 5.00
N PRO A 94 30.96 -0.42 5.56
CA PRO A 94 31.57 0.57 6.44
C PRO A 94 31.67 1.91 5.73
N LEU A 95 31.32 2.99 6.43
CA LEU A 95 31.58 4.33 5.94
C LEU A 95 33.09 4.46 5.64
N PRO A 96 33.50 4.96 4.47
CA PRO A 96 34.91 5.21 4.19
C PRO A 96 35.43 6.26 5.19
N GLY A 97 36.24 5.80 6.17
CA GLY A 97 36.91 6.65 7.15
C GLY A 97 36.80 6.23 8.63
N GLY A 98 36.04 5.18 8.97
CA GLY A 98 35.86 4.74 10.37
C GLY A 98 36.97 3.81 10.88
N GLN A 99 38.10 4.37 11.31
CA GLN A 99 39.16 3.65 12.03
C GLN A 99 38.65 3.09 13.37
N SER A 100 38.79 1.77 13.55
CA SER A 100 38.36 1.01 14.73
C SER A 100 39.23 1.36 15.94
N ALA A 101 38.63 1.94 16.98
CA ALA A 101 39.25 2.05 18.29
C ALA A 101 39.15 0.69 19.01
N ARG A 102 40.29 0.04 19.26
CA ARG A 102 40.38 -1.15 20.12
C ARG A 102 40.33 -0.73 21.60
N PRO A 103 39.53 -1.38 22.46
CA PRO A 103 39.64 -1.20 23.90
C PRO A 103 40.86 -1.98 24.43
N ARG A 104 41.51 -1.39 25.45
CA ARG A 104 42.66 -1.96 26.19
C ARG A 104 42.29 -3.21 26.97
#